data_AF-A0A7R9MS82-F1
#
_entry.id   AF-A0A7R9MS82-F1
#
_cell.length_a   1.000
_cell.length_b   1.000
_cell.length_c   1.000
_cell.angle_alpha   90.00
_cell.angle_beta   90.00
_cell.angle_gamma   90.00
#
_symmetry.space_group_name_H-M   'P 1'
#
loop_
_entity.id
_entity.type
_entity.pdbx_description
1 polymer ?
#
loop_
_entity_poly.entity_id
_entity_poly.type
_entity_poly.pdbx_seq_one_letter_code
_entity_poly.pdbx_strand_id
1 'polypeptide(L)'
;MRRNGIPDDRIIVMHYDDIANNTQNPTPGIVTNQLNGTDVYHGVPKHYTGNDVNPKNFLGVLKGDKELVNQGKKVVNSGPDDHIFVYVLAHGDPGYTEFLDDKLINTDLNNALIDMHKNN
;
A
#
# COMPACT_ATOMS: atom_id res chain seq x y z
N MET A 1 -7.31 5.82 -9.73
CA MET A 1 -6.01 5.65 -10.42
C MET A 1 -6.18 5.09 -11.83
N ARG A 2 -6.46 3.79 -12.01
CA ARG A 2 -6.56 3.13 -13.33
C ARG A 2 -7.50 3.80 -14.34
N ARG A 3 -8.73 4.12 -13.93
CA ARG A 3 -9.73 4.79 -14.80
C ARG A 3 -9.22 6.13 -15.35
N ASN A 4 -8.29 6.78 -14.65
CA ASN A 4 -7.68 8.05 -15.04
C ASN A 4 -6.30 7.85 -15.71
N GLY A 5 -5.98 6.65 -16.18
CA GLY A 5 -4.81 6.39 -17.02
C GLY A 5 -3.49 6.15 -16.30
N ILE A 6 -3.48 6.03 -14.96
CA ILE A 6 -2.25 5.61 -14.25
C ILE A 6 -2.01 4.11 -14.50
N PRO A 7 -0.90 3.73 -15.14
CA PRO A 7 -0.60 2.34 -15.44
C PRO A 7 -0.24 1.55 -14.17
N ASP A 8 -0.49 0.25 -14.18
CA ASP A 8 -0.31 -0.63 -13.01
C ASP A 8 1.15 -0.69 -12.54
N ASP A 9 2.12 -0.55 -13.44
CA ASP A 9 3.54 -0.48 -13.12
C ASP A 9 3.90 0.73 -12.23
N ARG A 10 3.05 1.77 -12.17
CA ARG A 10 3.19 2.93 -11.29
C ARG A 10 2.28 2.90 -10.05
N ILE A 11 1.59 1.79 -9.81
CA ILE A 11 0.76 1.59 -8.62
C ILE A 11 1.39 0.52 -7.75
N ILE A 12 1.49 0.79 -6.46
CA ILE A 12 1.89 -0.17 -5.43
C ILE A 12 0.71 -0.32 -4.49
N VAL A 13 0.36 -1.56 -4.14
CA VAL A 13 -0.81 -1.86 -3.29
C VAL A 13 -0.35 -2.77 -2.18
N MET A 14 -0.67 -2.37 -0.95
CA MET A 14 -0.47 -3.13 0.27
C MET A 14 -1.85 -3.30 0.91
N HIS A 15 -2.34 -4.54 0.98
CA HIS A 15 -3.61 -4.88 1.62
C HIS A 15 -3.55 -6.34 2.06
N TYR A 16 -4.15 -6.68 3.20
CA TYR A 16 -3.93 -8.01 3.80
C TYR A 16 -4.47 -9.17 2.94
N ASP A 17 -5.46 -8.88 2.07
CA ASP A 17 -6.06 -9.80 1.09
C ASP A 17 -6.89 -10.95 1.68
N ASP A 18 -7.52 -10.72 2.84
CA ASP A 18 -8.33 -11.68 3.60
C ASP A 18 -9.85 -11.47 3.49
N ILE A 19 -10.30 -10.47 2.72
CA ILE A 19 -11.73 -10.10 2.60
C ILE A 19 -12.43 -10.80 1.44
N ALA A 20 -11.86 -10.77 0.24
CA ALA A 20 -12.56 -11.22 -0.97
C ALA A 20 -12.97 -12.70 -0.89
N ASN A 21 -12.10 -13.56 -0.34
CA ASN A 21 -12.35 -15.01 -0.20
C ASN A 21 -12.62 -15.42 1.26
N ASN A 22 -12.97 -14.48 2.13
CA ASN A 22 -13.34 -14.79 3.51
C ASN A 22 -14.56 -15.72 3.54
N THR A 23 -14.62 -16.67 4.48
CA THR A 23 -15.79 -17.56 4.66
C THR A 23 -17.05 -16.81 5.05
N GLN A 24 -16.91 -15.60 5.60
CA GLN A 24 -18.02 -14.71 5.95
C GLN A 24 -18.45 -13.80 4.78
N ASN A 25 -17.69 -13.73 3.68
CA ASN A 25 -18.10 -12.95 2.52
C ASN A 25 -19.24 -13.67 1.79
N PRO A 26 -20.47 -13.12 1.74
CA PRO A 26 -21.61 -13.78 1.09
C PRO A 26 -21.46 -13.87 -0.43
N THR A 27 -20.53 -13.10 -1.02
CA THR A 27 -20.21 -13.08 -2.45
C THR A 27 -18.72 -13.29 -2.66
N PRO A 28 -18.22 -14.54 -2.58
CA PRO A 28 -16.79 -14.84 -2.68
C PRO A 28 -16.15 -14.28 -3.95
N GLY A 29 -14.96 -13.71 -3.81
CA GLY A 29 -14.18 -13.07 -4.88
C GLY A 29 -14.61 -11.63 -5.22
N ILE A 30 -15.68 -11.12 -4.62
CA ILE A 30 -16.20 -9.77 -4.87
C ILE A 30 -16.04 -8.92 -3.62
N VAL A 31 -15.58 -7.67 -3.80
CA VAL A 31 -15.57 -6.64 -2.74
C VAL A 31 -16.24 -5.38 -3.29
N THR A 32 -17.18 -4.83 -2.55
CA THR A 32 -17.86 -3.57 -2.90
C THR A 32 -17.53 -2.48 -1.87
N ASN A 33 -17.33 -1.24 -2.32
CA ASN A 33 -17.05 -0.10 -1.42
C ASN A 33 -18.27 0.81 -1.15
N GLN A 34 -19.46 0.39 -1.58
CA GLN A 34 -20.73 1.09 -1.34
C GLN A 34 -21.90 0.12 -1.47
N LEU A 35 -23.04 0.46 -0.88
CA LEU A 35 -24.27 -0.33 -1.01
C LEU A 35 -24.66 -0.46 -2.49
N ASN A 36 -24.89 -1.70 -2.95
CA ASN A 36 -25.18 -2.03 -4.35
C ASN A 36 -24.12 -1.50 -5.36
N GLY A 37 -22.87 -1.37 -4.90
CA GLY A 37 -21.75 -0.96 -5.74
C GLY A 37 -21.26 -2.05 -6.69
N THR A 38 -20.44 -1.65 -7.66
CA THR A 38 -19.71 -2.58 -8.51
C THR A 38 -18.56 -3.23 -7.74
N ASP A 39 -18.08 -4.38 -8.22
CA ASP A 39 -16.84 -4.98 -7.72
C ASP A 39 -15.66 -4.01 -7.90
N VAL A 40 -14.90 -3.81 -6.83
CA VAL A 40 -13.67 -3.02 -6.83
C VAL A 40 -12.43 -3.87 -6.60
N TYR A 41 -12.58 -5.17 -6.40
CA TYR A 41 -11.47 -6.09 -6.14
C TYR A 41 -10.85 -6.66 -7.42
N HIS A 42 -11.65 -6.92 -8.46
CA HIS A 42 -11.14 -7.52 -9.68
C HIS A 42 -9.95 -6.75 -10.26
N GLY A 43 -8.86 -7.49 -10.47
CA GLY A 43 -7.61 -7.00 -11.01
C GLY A 43 -6.79 -6.15 -10.04
N VAL A 44 -7.20 -5.88 -8.79
CA VAL A 44 -6.36 -5.13 -7.83
C VAL A 44 -5.01 -5.85 -7.66
N PRO A 45 -3.87 -5.15 -7.81
CA PRO A 45 -2.56 -5.78 -7.68
C PRO A 45 -2.30 -6.25 -6.24
N LYS A 46 -1.57 -7.35 -6.11
CA LYS A 46 -1.23 -7.99 -4.82
C LYS A 46 0.28 -7.88 -4.54
N HIS A 47 0.80 -6.65 -4.48
CA HIS A 47 2.26 -6.46 -4.35
C HIS A 47 2.76 -6.84 -2.94
N TYR A 48 1.99 -6.48 -1.92
CA TYR A 48 2.22 -6.85 -0.53
C TYR A 48 0.88 -7.30 0.08
N THR A 49 0.82 -8.56 0.53
CA THR A 49 -0.37 -9.19 1.11
C THR A 49 -0.01 -9.99 2.36
N GLY A 50 -0.98 -10.25 3.23
CA GLY A 50 -0.73 -10.92 4.50
C GLY A 50 0.38 -10.22 5.29
N ASN A 51 1.34 -11.00 5.80
CA ASN A 51 2.44 -10.52 6.65
C ASN A 51 3.39 -9.53 5.96
N ASP A 52 3.35 -9.42 4.63
CA ASP A 52 4.11 -8.40 3.90
C ASP A 52 3.54 -6.99 4.08
N VAL A 53 2.31 -6.87 4.59
CA VAL A 53 1.69 -5.61 4.98
C VAL A 53 2.17 -5.24 6.38
N ASN A 54 3.35 -4.64 6.45
CA ASN A 54 3.98 -4.20 7.70
C ASN A 54 4.68 -2.83 7.53
N PRO A 55 4.97 -2.11 8.62
CA PRO A 55 5.59 -0.78 8.58
C PRO A 55 6.96 -0.77 7.89
N LYS A 56 7.79 -1.80 8.12
CA LYS A 56 9.12 -1.93 7.50
C LYS A 56 9.01 -1.92 5.97
N ASN A 57 8.15 -2.76 5.42
CA ASN A 57 7.93 -2.84 3.98
C ASN A 57 7.30 -1.55 3.45
N PHE A 58 6.34 -0.94 4.16
CA PHE A 58 5.74 0.32 3.75
C PHE A 58 6.77 1.46 3.64
N LEU A 59 7.63 1.62 4.66
CA LEU A 59 8.71 2.61 4.64
C LEU A 59 9.78 2.28 3.61
N GLY A 60 10.10 1.00 3.40
CA GLY A 60 11.02 0.55 2.35
C GLY A 60 10.49 0.83 0.94
N VAL A 61 9.18 0.65 0.72
CA VAL A 61 8.49 1.01 -0.52
C VAL A 61 8.66 2.49 -0.82
N LEU A 62 8.35 3.36 0.16
CA LEU A 62 8.47 4.81 0.01
C LEU A 62 9.89 5.25 -0.35
N LYS A 63 10.89 4.64 0.28
CA LYS A 63 12.31 4.98 0.10
C LYS A 63 12.98 4.33 -1.11
N GLY A 64 12.26 3.53 -1.90
CA GLY A 64 12.86 2.83 -3.04
C GLY A 64 13.92 1.79 -2.62
N ASP A 65 13.65 1.04 -1.55
CA ASP A 65 14.62 0.12 -0.94
C ASP A 65 15.13 -0.96 -1.90
N LYS A 66 16.44 -0.98 -2.13
CA LYS A 66 17.12 -1.93 -3.03
C LYS A 66 17.06 -3.37 -2.52
N GLU A 67 16.98 -3.60 -1.21
CA GLU A 67 16.84 -4.95 -0.68
C GLU A 67 15.47 -5.54 -1.03
N LEU A 68 14.40 -4.74 -0.98
CA LEU A 68 13.08 -5.14 -1.45
C LEU A 68 13.08 -5.42 -2.95
N VAL A 69 13.75 -4.58 -3.75
CA VAL A 69 13.93 -4.84 -5.20
C VAL A 69 14.63 -6.16 -5.45
N ASN A 70 15.71 -6.47 -4.71
CA ASN A 70 16.43 -7.74 -4.83
C ASN A 70 15.57 -8.96 -4.45
N GLN A 71 14.53 -8.76 -3.63
CA GLN A 71 13.53 -9.78 -3.30
C GLN A 71 12.40 -9.87 -4.36
N GLY A 72 12.51 -9.12 -5.47
CA GLY A 72 11.47 -9.05 -6.49
C GLY A 72 10.24 -8.24 -6.07
N LYS A 73 10.34 -7.47 -4.98
CA LYS A 73 9.25 -6.61 -4.51
C LYS A 73 9.28 -5.26 -5.22
N LYS A 74 8.09 -4.69 -5.38
CA LYS A 74 7.90 -3.42 -6.07
C LYS A 74 7.96 -2.25 -5.10
N VAL A 75 8.84 -1.30 -5.37
CA VAL A 75 9.04 -0.09 -4.55
C VAL A 75 8.81 1.16 -5.40
N VAL A 76 8.74 2.32 -4.75
CA VAL A 76 8.75 3.61 -5.45
C VAL A 76 10.08 3.75 -6.18
N ASN A 77 10.01 4.09 -7.46
CA ASN A 77 11.18 4.37 -8.31
C ASN A 77 10.89 5.65 -9.12
N SER A 78 10.67 6.74 -8.40
CA SER A 78 10.33 8.07 -8.94
C SER A 78 11.57 8.93 -9.15
N GLY A 79 11.55 9.80 -10.15
CA GLY A 79 12.52 10.88 -10.34
C GLY A 79 12.06 12.23 -9.77
N PRO A 80 12.85 13.30 -9.95
CA PRO A 80 12.58 14.64 -9.40
C PRO A 80 11.31 15.30 -9.95
N ASP A 81 10.88 14.91 -11.16
CA ASP A 81 9.70 15.48 -11.83
C ASP A 81 8.43 14.63 -11.63
N ASP A 82 8.54 13.51 -10.92
CA ASP A 82 7.40 12.61 -10.69
C ASP A 82 6.55 13.09 -9.51
N HIS A 83 5.25 12.78 -9.59
CA HIS A 83 4.32 13.01 -8.49
C HIS A 83 3.99 11.70 -7.78
N ILE A 84 4.18 11.67 -6.47
CA ILE A 84 3.80 10.55 -5.61
C ILE A 84 2.49 10.89 -4.90
N PHE A 85 1.52 9.98 -4.99
CA PHE A 85 0.30 10.01 -4.20
C PHE A 85 0.27 8.79 -3.27
N VAL A 86 0.19 9.04 -1.96
CA VAL A 86 0.11 8.00 -0.93
C VAL A 86 -1.28 8.06 -0.29
N TYR A 87 -1.96 6.92 -0.24
CA TYR A 87 -3.25 6.76 0.43
C TYR A 87 -3.16 5.63 1.45
N VAL A 88 -3.44 5.94 2.71
CA VAL A 88 -3.48 4.99 3.82
C VAL A 88 -4.87 5.04 4.44
N LEU A 89 -5.51 3.88 4.55
CA LEU A 89 -6.77 3.71 5.25
C LEU A 89 -6.59 2.59 6.28
N ALA A 90 -6.55 2.97 7.55
CA ALA A 90 -6.38 2.06 8.67
C ALA A 90 -6.91 2.71 9.95
N HIS A 91 -6.93 1.95 11.03
CA HIS A 91 -7.06 2.50 12.37
C HIS A 91 -5.76 3.24 12.77
N GLY A 92 -5.85 4.06 13.79
CA GLY A 92 -4.72 4.80 14.31
C GLY A 92 -5.09 5.59 15.55
N ASP A 93 -4.05 6.07 16.22
CA ASP A 93 -4.11 6.86 17.44
C ASP A 93 -3.07 7.99 17.37
N PRO A 94 -3.06 8.93 18.33
CA PRO A 94 -2.00 9.92 18.41
C PRO A 94 -0.61 9.28 18.38
N GLY A 95 0.15 9.57 17.33
CA GLY A 95 1.53 9.13 17.16
C GLY A 95 1.74 7.87 16.31
N TYR A 96 0.68 7.16 15.88
CA TYR A 96 0.85 6.01 15.00
C TYR A 96 -0.37 5.65 14.15
N THR A 97 -0.13 4.90 13.08
CA THR A 97 -1.15 4.19 12.30
C THR A 97 -0.99 2.69 12.53
N GLU A 98 -2.10 1.96 12.68
CA GLU A 98 -2.07 0.52 12.93
C GLU A 98 -1.82 -0.27 11.64
N PHE A 99 -0.91 -1.22 11.74
CA PHE A 99 -0.82 -2.39 10.88
C PHE A 99 -1.29 -3.60 11.70
N LEU A 100 -1.59 -4.74 11.06
CA LEU A 100 -2.28 -5.86 11.75
C LEU A 100 -1.56 -6.29 13.05
N ASP A 101 -0.25 -6.50 12.97
CA ASP A 101 0.58 -6.98 14.08
C ASP A 101 1.65 -5.96 14.51
N ASP A 102 1.56 -4.70 14.05
CA ASP A 102 2.60 -3.68 14.29
C ASP A 102 2.05 -2.25 14.15
N LYS A 103 2.87 -1.24 14.39
CA LYS A 103 2.48 0.18 14.31
C LYS A 103 3.47 0.95 13.45
N LEU A 104 2.93 1.73 12.51
CA LEU A 104 3.70 2.75 11.82
C LEU A 104 3.80 3.98 12.72
N ILE A 105 4.95 4.17 13.36
CA ILE A 105 5.20 5.31 14.23
C ILE A 105 5.38 6.58 13.37
N ASN A 106 4.78 7.69 13.82
CA ASN A 106 4.78 8.95 13.08
C ASN A 106 6.19 9.50 12.82
N THR A 107 7.13 9.32 13.74
CA THR A 107 8.52 9.75 13.58
C THR A 107 9.23 8.98 12.47
N ASP A 108 8.93 7.69 12.32
CA ASP A 108 9.54 6.87 11.26
C ASP A 108 9.01 7.25 9.88
N LEU A 109 7.71 7.54 9.80
CA LEU A 109 7.11 8.10 8.59
C LEU A 109 7.71 9.46 8.25
N ASN A 110 7.83 10.35 9.24
CA ASN A 110 8.42 11.68 9.03
C ASN A 110 9.87 11.58 8.52
N ASN A 111 10.68 10.71 9.12
CA ASN A 111 12.06 10.47 8.69
C ASN A 111 12.12 9.94 7.26
N ALA A 112 11.25 8.98 6.90
CA ALA A 112 11.21 8.47 5.53
C ALA A 112 10.82 9.54 4.51
N LEU A 113 9.87 10.43 4.84
CA LEU A 113 9.49 11.54 3.96
C LEU A 113 10.63 12.57 3.81
N ILE A 114 11.36 12.85 4.89
CA ILE A 114 12.57 13.69 4.85
C ILE A 114 13.64 13.05 3.96
N ASP A 115 13.86 11.73 4.07
CA ASP A 115 14.81 11.00 3.24
C ASP A 115 14.42 11.05 1.77
N MET A 116 13.13 10.87 1.45
CA MET A 116 12.63 11.01 0.08
C MET A 116 12.87 12.41 -0.48
N HIS A 117 12.59 13.46 0.30
CA HIS A 117 12.81 14.84 -0.12
C HIS A 117 14.28 15.18 -0.38
N LYS A 118 15.22 14.54 0.33
CA LYS A 118 16.65 14.79 0.17
C LYS A 118 17.29 14.04 -1.00
N ASN A 119 16.72 12.88 -1.36
CA ASN A 119 17.36 11.93 -2.27
C ASN A 119 16.67 11.81 -3.64
N ASN A 120 15.50 12.43 -3.80
CA ASN A 120 14.77 12.55 -5.08
C ASN A 120 14.62 14.02 -5.45
#